data_AF-A0A8B9JT63-F1
#
_entry.id   AF-A0A8B9JT63-F1
#
_cell.length_a   1.000
_cell.length_b   1.000
_cell.length_c   1.000
_cell.angle_alpha   90.00
_cell.angle_beta   90.00
_cell.angle_gamma   90.00
#
_symmetry.space_group_name_H-M   'P 1'
#
loop_
_entity.id
_entity.type
_entity.pdbx_description
1 polymer ?
#
loop_
_entity_poly.entity_id
_entity_poly.type
_entity_poly.pdbx_seq_one_letter_code
_entity_poly.pdbx_strand_id
1 'polypeptide(L)'
;MVYMVVEEHTADVLRLKRSPGIRSWSLLVGIASVGLAAAYYSSDSVLWKLFYVTGCLFVALQNMEEWEEAVFDKSKGNIELKTFSLYALILTLWKKGHEKVLLDLRHLRDISVQEEKVRYLGKGYVLVLRMATGFSHPLTQSATLGGRSDIDALAALLKRFLGLDALHQRLSQEEEDEYGNEDDDDFEQLGMEGDDESSDAQDESEPMSQ
;
A
#
# COMPACT_ATOMS: atom_id res chain seq x y z
N MET A 1 13.27 11.73 -2.50
CA MET A 1 12.38 11.23 -3.56
C MET A 1 11.02 11.18 -2.91
N VAL A 2 10.08 12.04 -3.30
CA VAL A 2 8.79 12.16 -2.62
C VAL A 2 7.82 11.15 -3.24
N TYR A 3 7.13 10.37 -2.41
CA TYR A 3 6.22 9.29 -2.83
C TYR A 3 4.93 9.85 -3.44
N MET A 4 4.22 10.70 -2.70
CA MET A 4 3.08 11.47 -3.18
C MET A 4 3.05 12.83 -2.47
N VAL A 5 2.72 13.89 -3.20
CA VAL A 5 2.55 15.24 -2.66
C VAL A 5 1.06 15.49 -2.44
N VAL A 6 0.70 15.97 -1.25
CA VAL A 6 -0.66 16.43 -0.95
C VAL A 6 -0.86 17.76 -1.68
N GLU A 7 -1.74 17.77 -2.69
CA GLU A 7 -2.02 18.97 -3.49
C GLU A 7 -3.22 19.73 -2.91
N GLU A 8 -4.28 19.02 -2.53
CA GLU A 8 -5.46 19.60 -1.89
C GLU A 8 -5.82 18.80 -0.64
N HIS A 9 -5.94 19.51 0.48
CA HIS A 9 -6.41 18.96 1.74
C HIS A 9 -7.60 19.78 2.23
N THR A 10 -8.80 19.34 1.87
CA THR A 10 -10.08 19.90 2.35
C THR A 10 -10.76 18.85 3.24
N ALA A 11 -11.71 19.26 4.10
CA ALA A 11 -12.42 18.35 5.01
C ALA A 11 -13.04 17.12 4.29
N ASP A 12 -13.50 17.32 3.06
CA ASP A 12 -14.21 16.31 2.27
C ASP A 12 -13.39 15.69 1.13
N VAL A 13 -12.30 16.33 0.70
CA VAL A 13 -11.50 15.88 -0.45
C VAL A 13 -10.00 15.94 -0.14
N LEU A 14 -9.32 14.82 -0.35
CA LEU A 14 -7.86 14.72 -0.29
C LEU A 14 -7.31 14.31 -1.66
N ARG A 15 -6.49 15.18 -2.26
CA ARG A 15 -5.79 14.89 -3.53
C ARG A 15 -4.31 14.67 -3.30
N LEU A 16 -3.83 13.54 -3.77
CA LEU A 16 -2.42 13.18 -3.80
C LEU A 16 -1.97 13.11 -5.25
N LYS A 17 -0.86 13.77 -5.59
CA LYS A 17 -0.24 13.68 -6.91
C LYS A 17 1.21 13.24 -6.81
N ARG A 18 1.62 12.42 -7.76
CA ARG A 18 3.00 12.01 -8.00
C ARG A 18 3.42 12.45 -9.40
N SER A 19 4.36 13.38 -9.44
CA SER A 19 5.02 13.78 -10.68
C SER A 19 6.31 12.96 -10.89
N PRO A 20 6.70 12.68 -12.15
CA PRO A 20 7.93 11.99 -12.46
C PRO A 20 9.13 12.72 -11.86
N GLY A 21 10.04 11.95 -11.29
CA GLY A 21 11.20 12.48 -10.57
C GLY A 21 12.22 13.14 -11.49
N ILE A 22 13.11 13.93 -10.90
CA ILE A 22 14.18 14.61 -11.66
C ILE A 22 15.09 13.64 -12.43
N ARG A 23 15.21 12.39 -11.96
CA ARG A 23 15.95 11.33 -12.67
C ARG A 23 15.27 10.97 -13.99
N SER A 24 13.96 10.79 -13.99
CA SER A 24 13.20 10.47 -15.19
C SER A 24 13.27 11.62 -16.21
N TRP A 25 13.12 12.87 -15.75
CA TRP A 25 13.34 14.05 -16.59
C TRP A 25 14.76 14.13 -17.16
N SER A 26 15.78 13.82 -16.35
CA SER A 26 17.17 13.81 -16.82
C SER A 26 17.43 12.74 -17.87
N LEU A 27 16.82 11.55 -17.74
CA LEU A 27 16.94 10.47 -18.73
C LEU A 27 16.27 10.86 -20.04
N LEU A 28 15.10 11.50 -19.97
CA LEU A 28 14.40 11.99 -21.16
C LEU A 28 15.27 12.99 -21.92
N VAL A 29 15.79 14.00 -21.24
CA VAL A 29 16.66 15.02 -21.86
C VAL A 29 17.96 14.40 -22.36
N GLY A 30 18.55 13.49 -21.58
CA GLY A 30 19.79 12.79 -21.94
C GLY A 30 19.65 11.99 -23.24
N ILE A 31 18.66 11.10 -23.31
CA ILE A 31 18.44 10.26 -24.49
C ILE A 31 18.01 11.11 -25.71
N ALA A 32 17.14 12.10 -25.51
CA ALA A 32 16.72 13.00 -26.58
C ALA A 32 17.89 13.82 -27.15
N SER A 33 18.82 14.27 -26.28
CA SER A 33 20.00 15.02 -26.70
C SER A 33 20.95 14.19 -27.57
N VAL A 34 21.09 12.89 -27.29
CA VAL A 34 21.89 11.96 -28.11
C VAL A 34 21.25 11.79 -29.49
N GLY A 35 19.92 11.66 -29.56
CA GLY A 35 19.20 11.58 -30.84
C GLY A 35 19.35 12.85 -31.69
N LEU A 36 19.28 14.02 -31.05
CA LEU A 36 19.53 15.31 -31.70
C LEU A 36 20.97 15.45 -32.18
N ALA A 37 21.96 15.06 -31.37
CA ALA A 37 23.36 15.08 -31.76
C ALA A 37 23.63 14.14 -32.95
N ALA A 38 23.07 12.92 -32.92
CA ALA A 38 23.16 11.98 -34.03
C ALA A 38 22.57 12.57 -35.32
N ALA A 39 21.40 13.23 -35.25
CA ALA A 39 20.78 13.87 -36.40
C ALA A 39 21.55 15.12 -36.90
N TYR A 40 22.19 15.86 -36.00
CA TYR A 40 22.96 17.07 -36.34
C TYR A 40 24.29 16.73 -37.02
N TYR A 41 25.05 15.78 -36.46
CA TYR A 41 26.35 15.37 -36.99
C TYR A 41 26.26 14.37 -38.15
N SER A 42 25.12 13.69 -38.32
CA SER A 42 24.88 12.84 -39.48
C SER A 42 24.74 13.69 -40.76
N SER A 43 25.39 13.24 -41.83
CA SER A 43 25.22 13.79 -43.19
C SER A 43 24.11 13.07 -43.99
N ASP A 44 23.29 12.25 -43.31
CA ASP A 44 22.27 11.43 -43.96
C ASP A 44 21.05 12.24 -44.39
N SER A 45 20.16 11.58 -45.14
CA SER A 45 18.91 12.17 -45.58
C SER A 45 18.00 12.54 -44.40
N VAL A 46 17.10 13.48 -44.64
CA VAL A 46 16.14 13.97 -43.64
C VAL A 46 15.34 12.82 -43.01
N LEU A 47 15.04 11.76 -43.77
CA LEU A 47 14.36 10.55 -43.28
C LEU A 47 15.15 9.84 -42.18
N TRP A 48 16.45 9.64 -42.36
CA TRP A 48 17.31 9.00 -41.36
C TRP A 48 17.47 9.85 -40.11
N LYS A 49 17.60 11.16 -40.28
CA LYS A 49 17.62 12.13 -39.16
C LYS A 49 16.34 12.07 -38.34
N LEU A 50 15.19 12.05 -39.02
CA LEU A 50 13.88 11.96 -38.36
C LEU A 50 13.72 10.63 -37.63
N PHE A 51 14.25 9.54 -38.20
CA PHE A 51 14.27 8.23 -37.57
C PHE A 51 15.10 8.22 -36.27
N TYR A 52 16.30 8.81 -36.27
CA TYR A 52 17.13 8.91 -35.06
C TYR A 52 16.45 9.72 -33.95
N VAL A 53 15.90 10.88 -34.29
CA VAL A 53 15.22 11.74 -33.31
C VAL A 53 13.97 11.05 -32.77
N THR A 54 13.13 10.49 -33.64
CA THR A 54 11.88 9.84 -33.25
C THR A 54 12.15 8.57 -32.46
N GLY A 55 13.15 7.76 -32.85
CA GLY A 55 13.56 6.55 -32.14
C GLY A 55 14.11 6.86 -30.75
N CYS A 56 15.02 7.83 -30.63
CA CYS A 56 15.53 8.26 -29.33
C CYS A 56 14.42 8.86 -28.45
N LEU A 57 13.52 9.65 -29.02
CA LEU A 57 12.37 10.19 -28.28
C LEU A 57 11.44 9.08 -27.79
N PHE A 58 11.20 8.05 -28.60
CA PHE A 58 10.36 6.92 -28.23
C PHE A 58 10.95 6.11 -27.07
N VAL A 59 12.26 5.85 -27.11
CA VAL A 59 13.00 5.18 -26.01
C VAL A 59 12.98 6.05 -24.74
N ALA A 60 13.19 7.36 -24.88
CA ALA A 60 13.12 8.31 -23.78
C ALA A 60 11.73 8.30 -23.11
N LEU A 61 10.67 8.25 -23.91
CA LEU A 61 9.29 8.21 -23.43
C LEU A 61 8.91 6.90 -22.77
N GLN A 62 9.39 5.76 -23.28
CA GLN A 62 9.20 4.45 -22.63
C GLN A 62 9.83 4.37 -21.24
N ASN A 63 10.93 5.10 -21.02
CA ASN A 63 11.62 5.13 -19.75
C ASN A 63 11.08 6.21 -18.79
N MET A 64 10.11 7.00 -19.24
CA MET A 64 9.52 8.06 -18.45
C MET A 64 8.61 7.45 -17.37
N GLU A 65 8.74 7.94 -16.13
CA GLU A 65 7.89 7.51 -15.02
C GLU A 65 6.44 7.93 -15.26
N GLU A 66 5.49 7.11 -14.83
CA GLU A 66 4.06 7.42 -14.95
C GLU A 66 3.65 8.45 -13.89
N TRP A 67 2.69 9.30 -14.25
CA TRP A 67 2.05 10.23 -13.31
C TRP A 67 0.93 9.48 -12.61
N GLU A 68 0.90 9.57 -11.28
CA GLU A 68 -0.14 8.93 -10.47
C GLU A 68 -0.89 10.02 -9.70
N GLU A 69 -2.22 10.02 -9.75
CA GLU A 69 -3.09 10.91 -8.98
C GLU A 69 -4.09 10.05 -8.19
N ALA A 70 -4.13 10.21 -6.88
CA ALA A 70 -5.10 9.55 -6.00
C ALA A 70 -6.01 10.62 -5.36
N VAL A 71 -7.32 10.51 -5.58
CA VAL A 71 -8.32 11.43 -5.06
C VAL A 71 -9.26 10.67 -4.14
N PHE A 72 -9.31 11.07 -2.87
CA PHE A 72 -10.25 10.56 -1.88
C PHE A 72 -11.36 11.59 -1.70
N ASP A 73 -12.59 11.24 -2.08
CA ASP A 73 -13.76 12.12 -1.99
C ASP A 73 -14.78 11.52 -1.00
N LYS A 74 -14.88 12.10 0.20
CA LYS A 74 -15.84 11.69 1.24
C LYS A 74 -17.27 12.05 0.87
N SER A 75 -17.47 13.15 0.15
CA SER A 75 -18.81 13.61 -0.23
C SER A 75 -19.48 12.64 -1.20
N LYS A 76 -18.69 12.03 -2.10
CA LYS A 76 -19.15 11.00 -3.03
C LYS A 76 -18.98 9.58 -2.49
N GLY A 77 -18.12 9.39 -1.50
CA GLY A 77 -17.77 8.08 -0.98
C GLY A 77 -16.91 7.26 -1.94
N ASN A 78 -16.13 7.90 -2.84
CA ASN A 78 -15.32 7.21 -3.83
C ASN A 78 -13.84 7.60 -3.75
N ILE A 79 -12.96 6.63 -3.96
CA ILE A 79 -11.52 6.78 -4.15
C ILE A 79 -11.27 6.63 -5.66
N GLU A 80 -10.75 7.68 -6.29
CA GLU A 80 -10.30 7.63 -7.67
C GLU A 80 -8.78 7.53 -7.72
N LEU A 81 -8.26 6.44 -8.27
CA LEU A 81 -6.85 6.29 -8.60
C LEU A 81 -6.70 6.46 -10.11
N LYS A 82 -5.93 7.45 -10.52
CA LYS A 82 -5.66 7.76 -11.93
C LYS A 82 -4.18 7.57 -12.18
N THR A 83 -3.87 6.72 -13.14
CA THR A 83 -2.52 6.57 -13.67
C THR A 83 -2.49 7.12 -15.08
N PHE A 84 -1.50 7.95 -15.35
CA PHE A 84 -1.29 8.63 -16.62
C PHE A 84 0.11 8.37 -17.15
N SER A 85 0.19 7.73 -18.31
CA SER A 85 1.45 7.45 -18.99
C SER A 85 1.58 8.33 -20.24
N LEU A 86 2.62 9.16 -20.28
CA LEU A 86 2.91 10.00 -21.47
C LEU A 86 3.13 9.14 -22.71
N TYR A 87 3.77 7.98 -22.54
CA TYR A 87 4.00 7.01 -23.59
C TYR A 87 2.69 6.49 -24.17
N ALA A 88 1.77 6.03 -23.30
CA ALA A 88 0.45 5.57 -23.71
C ALA A 88 -0.33 6.72 -24.37
N LEU A 89 -0.22 7.94 -23.85
CA LEU A 89 -0.87 9.12 -24.41
C LEU A 89 -0.37 9.42 -25.84
N ILE A 90 0.94 9.35 -26.09
CA ILE A 90 1.55 9.59 -27.41
C ILE A 90 1.20 8.46 -28.37
N LEU A 91 1.30 7.20 -27.94
CA LEU A 91 0.96 6.04 -28.78
C LEU A 91 -0.52 5.97 -29.14
N THR A 92 -1.39 6.38 -28.23
CA THR A 92 -2.85 6.34 -28.45
C THR A 92 -3.40 7.63 -29.06
N LEU A 93 -2.53 8.54 -29.54
CA LEU A 93 -2.92 9.82 -30.14
C LEU A 93 -3.92 10.59 -29.26
N TRP A 94 -3.61 10.71 -27.97
CA TRP A 94 -4.43 11.37 -26.94
C TRP A 94 -5.79 10.73 -26.65
N LYS A 95 -6.12 9.57 -27.23
CA LYS A 95 -7.44 8.94 -27.03
C LYS A 95 -7.53 8.09 -25.75
N LYS A 96 -6.43 7.49 -25.28
CA LYS A 96 -6.49 6.46 -24.23
C LYS A 96 -5.19 6.36 -23.42
N GLY A 97 -4.89 7.43 -22.67
CA GLY A 97 -3.70 7.50 -21.79
C GLY A 97 -4.00 7.48 -20.29
N HIS A 98 -5.27 7.30 -19.89
CA HIS A 98 -5.70 7.39 -18.49
C HIS A 98 -6.27 6.05 -18.05
N GLU A 99 -5.57 5.35 -17.16
CA GLU A 99 -6.16 4.25 -16.40
C GLU A 99 -6.81 4.84 -15.16
N LYS A 100 -8.10 4.57 -14.96
CA LYS A 100 -8.86 5.06 -13.81
C LYS A 100 -9.44 3.89 -13.06
N VAL A 101 -9.03 3.71 -11.82
CA VAL A 101 -9.60 2.74 -10.88
C VAL A 101 -10.50 3.51 -9.92
N LEU A 102 -11.75 3.06 -9.81
CA LEU A 102 -12.74 3.59 -8.88
C LEU A 102 -12.94 2.57 -7.76
N LEU A 103 -12.66 2.97 -6.53
CA LEU A 103 -12.91 2.16 -5.34
C LEU A 103 -13.93 2.89 -4.47
N ASP A 104 -14.75 2.15 -3.74
CA ASP A 104 -15.75 2.71 -2.83
C ASP A 104 -15.14 2.87 -1.42
N LEU A 105 -15.21 4.07 -0.84
CA LEU A 105 -14.72 4.36 0.52
C LEU A 105 -15.41 3.48 1.57
N ARG A 106 -16.67 3.09 1.37
CA ARG A 106 -17.42 2.28 2.35
C ARG A 106 -16.79 0.90 2.54
N HIS A 107 -16.13 0.41 1.49
CA HIS A 107 -15.46 -0.86 1.50
C HIS A 107 -14.01 -0.74 1.96
N LEU A 108 -13.47 0.45 2.25
CA LEU A 108 -12.11 0.61 2.75
C LEU A 108 -12.07 0.32 4.24
N ARG A 109 -11.32 -0.72 4.65
CA ARG A 109 -11.20 -1.15 6.06
C ARG A 109 -9.94 -0.65 6.73
N ASP A 110 -8.80 -0.69 6.03
CA ASP A 110 -7.51 -0.28 6.59
C ASP A 110 -6.55 0.15 5.48
N ILE A 111 -5.51 0.86 5.88
CA ILE A 111 -4.40 1.29 5.04
C ILE A 111 -3.11 0.76 5.66
N SER A 112 -2.42 -0.09 4.93
CA SER A 112 -1.18 -0.74 5.39
C SER A 112 0.00 -0.33 4.53
N VAL A 113 1.18 -0.20 5.14
CA VAL A 113 2.44 0.00 4.39
C VAL A 113 3.10 -1.37 4.23
N GLN A 114 3.24 -1.83 2.99
CA GLN A 114 3.93 -3.07 2.67
C GLN A 114 5.37 -2.79 2.21
N GLU A 115 6.32 -3.59 2.73
CA GLU A 115 7.71 -3.57 2.29
C GLU A 115 7.85 -4.50 1.08
N GLU A 116 8.20 -3.94 -0.07
CA GLU A 116 8.48 -4.69 -1.29
C GLU A 116 10.00 -4.81 -1.45
N LYS A 117 10.52 -6.04 -1.45
CA LYS A 117 11.95 -6.29 -1.70
C LYS A 117 12.25 -6.11 -3.19
N VAL A 118 12.89 -5.01 -3.53
CA VAL A 118 13.34 -4.75 -4.90
C VAL A 118 14.69 -5.43 -5.10
N ARG A 119 14.72 -6.41 -6.02
CA ARG A 119 15.82 -7.38 -6.24
C ARG A 119 17.24 -6.79 -6.30
N TYR A 120 17.40 -5.52 -6.67
CA TYR A 120 18.71 -4.85 -6.80
C TYR A 120 18.81 -3.47 -6.13
N LEU A 121 17.71 -2.88 -5.68
CA LEU A 121 17.70 -1.51 -5.12
C LEU A 121 17.38 -1.48 -3.61
N GLY A 122 17.20 -2.64 -2.97
CA GLY A 122 17.00 -2.76 -1.53
C GLY A 122 15.53 -2.85 -1.14
N LYS A 123 15.15 -2.16 -0.07
CA LYS A 123 13.78 -2.16 0.48
C LYS A 123 12.99 -1.02 -0.17
N GLY A 124 11.93 -1.35 -0.89
CA GLY A 124 10.90 -0.43 -1.33
C GLY A 124 9.72 -0.47 -0.36
N TYR A 125 8.98 0.63 -0.28
CA TYR A 125 7.76 0.69 0.51
C TYR A 125 6.62 1.16 -0.39
N VAL A 126 5.48 0.48 -0.27
CA VAL A 126 4.25 0.78 -1.00
C VAL A 126 3.09 0.84 -0.03
N LEU A 127 2.20 1.80 -0.25
CA LEU A 127 1.03 2.02 0.57
C LEU A 127 -0.14 1.27 -0.07
N VAL A 128 -0.80 0.40 0.69
CA VAL A 128 -1.80 -0.55 0.18
C VAL A 128 -3.12 -0.33 0.89
N LEU A 129 -4.16 -0.09 0.11
CA LEU A 129 -5.55 0.03 0.54
C LEU A 129 -6.12 -1.38 0.72
N ARG A 130 -6.58 -1.70 1.94
CA ARG A 130 -7.21 -2.99 2.26
C ARG A 130 -8.72 -2.82 2.31
N MET A 131 -9.42 -3.56 1.47
CA MET A 131 -10.88 -3.49 1.36
C MET A 131 -11.56 -4.58 2.20
N ALA A 132 -12.79 -4.32 2.66
CA ALA A 132 -13.66 -5.25 3.39
C ALA A 132 -14.00 -6.51 2.60
N THR A 133 -14.01 -6.38 1.26
CA THR A 133 -14.24 -7.45 0.29
C THR A 133 -13.05 -8.43 0.18
N GLY A 134 -11.95 -8.20 0.91
CA GLY A 134 -10.80 -9.09 0.97
C GLY A 134 -9.71 -8.83 -0.07
N PHE A 135 -9.92 -7.90 -1.02
CA PHE A 135 -8.86 -7.51 -1.95
C PHE A 135 -8.04 -6.33 -1.41
N SER A 136 -6.77 -6.29 -1.79
CA SER A 136 -5.84 -5.21 -1.45
C SER A 136 -5.34 -4.54 -2.72
N HIS A 137 -5.43 -3.21 -2.79
CA HIS A 137 -5.01 -2.44 -3.96
C HIS A 137 -3.87 -1.49 -3.59
N PRO A 138 -2.70 -1.57 -4.24
CA PRO A 138 -1.63 -0.62 -3.98
C PRO A 138 -2.04 0.79 -4.44
N LEU A 139 -1.71 1.81 -3.65
CA LEU A 139 -2.03 3.19 -3.97
C LEU A 139 -1.23 3.71 -5.17
N THR A 140 -0.03 3.15 -5.38
CA THR A 140 0.89 3.46 -6.47
C THR A 140 1.34 2.16 -7.13
N GLN A 141 1.51 2.14 -8.45
CA GLN A 141 2.00 0.97 -9.17
C GLN A 141 3.51 0.74 -8.98
N SER A 142 4.25 1.77 -8.54
CA SER A 142 5.69 1.64 -8.27
C SER A 142 6.04 1.96 -6.82
N ALA A 143 6.71 1.01 -6.15
CA ALA A 143 7.26 1.19 -4.82
C ALA A 143 8.32 2.30 -4.83
N THR A 144 8.24 3.23 -3.87
CA THR A 144 9.34 4.18 -3.70
C THR A 144 10.50 3.54 -2.96
N LEU A 145 11.67 3.75 -3.54
CA LEU A 145 12.96 3.54 -2.90
C LEU A 145 13.26 4.74 -2.01
N GLY A 146 13.05 4.61 -0.71
CA GLY A 146 13.16 5.73 0.22
C GLY A 146 12.82 5.38 1.66
N GLY A 147 12.94 6.39 2.54
CA GLY A 147 12.70 6.24 3.97
C GLY A 147 11.24 5.91 4.28
N ARG A 148 11.04 4.85 5.05
CA ARG A 148 9.73 4.39 5.53
C ARG A 148 8.92 5.51 6.23
N SER A 149 9.60 6.48 6.84
CA SER A 149 9.02 7.60 7.58
C SER A 149 8.01 8.43 6.79
N ASP A 150 8.31 8.77 5.53
CA ASP A 150 7.46 9.67 4.74
C ASP A 150 6.16 8.96 4.33
N ILE A 151 6.25 7.65 4.09
CA ILE A 151 5.14 6.80 3.69
C ILE A 151 4.28 6.46 4.91
N ASP A 152 4.91 6.19 6.05
CA ASP A 152 4.20 6.01 7.33
C ASP A 152 3.48 7.31 7.74
N ALA A 153 4.08 8.48 7.52
CA ALA A 153 3.44 9.78 7.77
C ALA A 153 2.24 10.01 6.83
N LEU A 154 2.36 9.65 5.55
CA LEU A 154 1.26 9.72 4.60
C LEU A 154 0.14 8.73 4.97
N ALA A 155 0.49 7.52 5.40
CA ALA A 155 -0.46 6.52 5.87
C ALA A 155 -1.22 7.03 7.11
N ALA A 156 -0.51 7.60 8.09
CA ALA A 156 -1.11 8.20 9.27
C ALA A 156 -2.04 9.37 8.92
N LEU A 157 -1.64 10.22 7.97
CA LEU A 157 -2.49 11.31 7.48
C LEU A 157 -3.77 10.78 6.84
N LEU A 158 -3.66 9.75 6.00
CA LEU A 158 -4.81 9.10 5.36
C LEU A 158 -5.73 8.44 6.38
N LYS A 159 -5.19 7.70 7.35
CA LYS A 159 -5.96 7.08 8.45
C LYS A 159 -6.74 8.12 9.24
N ARG A 160 -6.07 9.20 9.64
CA ARG A 160 -6.69 10.33 10.35
C ARG A 160 -7.75 11.02 9.50
N PHE A 161 -7.47 11.23 8.21
CA PHE A 161 -8.41 11.87 7.30
C PHE A 161 -9.67 11.02 7.12
N LEU A 162 -9.54 9.72 6.94
CA LEU A 162 -10.64 8.79 6.69
C LEU A 162 -11.35 8.34 7.98
N GLY A 163 -10.81 8.66 9.16
CA GLY A 163 -11.35 8.22 10.44
C GLY A 163 -11.24 6.71 10.65
N LEU A 164 -10.30 6.05 9.95
CA LEU A 164 -10.14 4.60 9.98
C LEU A 164 -9.72 4.08 11.36
N ASP A 165 -9.02 4.90 12.16
CA ASP A 165 -8.60 4.52 13.52
C ASP A 165 -9.81 4.29 14.44
N ALA A 166 -10.88 5.08 14.28
CA ALA A 166 -12.13 4.92 15.04
C ALA A 166 -12.94 3.70 14.56
N LEU A 167 -12.83 3.36 13.29
CA LEU A 167 -13.47 2.18 12.69
C LEU A 167 -12.76 0.89 13.13
N HIS A 168 -11.42 0.92 13.19
CA HIS A 168 -10.62 -0.20 13.68
C HIS A 168 -10.88 -0.44 15.17
N GLN A 169 -10.88 0.61 16.01
CA GLN A 169 -11.22 0.47 17.42
C GLN A 169 -12.61 -0.12 17.67
N ARG A 170 -13.62 0.26 16.88
CA ARG A 170 -14.96 -0.37 16.96
C ARG A 170 -14.94 -1.84 16.59
N LEU A 171 -14.26 -2.20 15.49
CA LEU A 171 -14.15 -3.59 15.05
C LEU A 171 -13.38 -4.46 16.06
N SER A 172 -12.28 -3.94 16.61
CA SER A 172 -11.51 -4.65 17.65
C SER A 172 -12.32 -4.84 18.93
N GLN A 173 -13.12 -3.84 19.31
CA GLN A 173 -13.99 -3.94 20.47
C GLN A 173 -15.16 -4.91 20.23
N GLU A 174 -15.75 -4.91 19.04
CA GLU A 174 -16.78 -5.90 18.64
C GLU A 174 -16.21 -7.33 18.60
N GLU A 175 -14.99 -7.52 18.10
CA GLU A 175 -14.30 -8.83 18.13
C GLU A 175 -13.95 -9.26 19.58
N GLU A 176 -13.48 -8.35 20.43
CA GLU A 176 -13.22 -8.63 21.85
C GLU A 176 -14.50 -8.95 22.62
N ASP A 177 -15.62 -8.29 22.31
CA ASP A 177 -16.93 -8.56 22.93
C ASP A 177 -17.56 -9.87 22.43
N GLU A 178 -17.29 -10.28 21.18
CA GLU A 178 -17.79 -11.54 20.59
C GLU A 178 -17.00 -12.77 21.07
N TYR A 179 -15.70 -12.62 21.33
CA TYR A 179 -14.84 -13.69 21.89
C TYR A 179 -14.70 -13.65 23.41
N GLY A 180 -15.07 -12.55 24.09
CA GLY A 180 -14.97 -12.37 25.53
C GLY A 180 -16.18 -12.86 26.34
N ASN A 181 -17.20 -13.43 25.69
CA ASN A 181 -18.46 -13.87 26.34
C ASN A 181 -18.65 -15.40 26.38
N GLU A 182 -17.58 -16.20 26.22
CA GLU A 182 -17.70 -17.68 26.28
C GLU A 182 -17.04 -18.35 27.50
N ASP A 183 -16.38 -17.62 28.42
CA ASP A 183 -15.52 -18.26 29.43
C ASP A 183 -15.70 -17.77 30.89
N ASP A 184 -16.91 -17.45 31.38
CA ASP A 184 -17.03 -17.09 32.82
C ASP A 184 -18.35 -17.39 33.55
N ASP A 185 -19.20 -18.32 33.11
CA ASP A 185 -20.36 -18.74 33.93
C ASP A 185 -20.70 -20.24 33.75
N ASP A 186 -20.15 -21.09 34.62
CA ASP A 186 -20.84 -22.24 35.28
C ASP A 186 -19.82 -23.25 35.87
N PHE A 187 -19.23 -22.93 37.03
CA PHE A 187 -18.77 -23.98 37.96
C PHE A 187 -18.74 -23.50 39.42
N GLU A 188 -19.89 -23.11 39.96
CA GLU A 188 -20.07 -23.06 41.42
C GLU A 188 -21.04 -24.16 41.89
N GLN A 189 -20.55 -24.95 42.85
CA GLN A 189 -21.26 -25.37 44.07
C GLN A 189 -21.98 -26.73 44.09
N LEU A 190 -21.28 -27.78 44.53
CA LEU A 190 -21.78 -28.96 45.27
C LEU A 190 -20.55 -29.69 45.86
N GLY A 191 -20.31 -29.92 47.15
CA GLY A 191 -20.96 -29.58 48.42
C GLY A 191 -19.96 -29.91 49.55
N MET A 192 -19.99 -29.13 50.63
CA MET A 192 -19.29 -29.41 51.88
C MET A 192 -20.26 -30.14 52.81
N GLU A 193 -19.93 -31.37 53.23
CA GLU A 193 -20.35 -31.87 54.54
C GLU A 193 -19.32 -32.93 55.00
N GLY A 194 -18.66 -32.63 56.12
CA GLY A 194 -17.70 -33.52 56.74
C GLY A 194 -18.39 -34.56 57.62
N ASP A 195 -17.69 -35.63 57.91
CA ASP A 195 -17.83 -36.36 59.16
C ASP A 195 -16.48 -37.00 59.52
N ASP A 196 -16.03 -36.65 60.73
CA ASP A 196 -15.00 -37.33 61.51
C ASP A 196 -15.43 -38.78 61.75
N GLU A 197 -14.55 -39.76 61.55
CA GLU A 197 -14.43 -40.86 62.50
C GLU A 197 -13.05 -41.53 62.48
N SER A 198 -12.59 -41.76 63.70
CA SER A 198 -11.27 -42.13 64.21
C SER A 198 -10.83 -43.59 64.00
N SER A 199 -9.55 -43.84 64.35
CA SER A 199 -8.94 -45.10 64.83
C SER A 199 -8.29 -46.00 63.77
N ASP A 200 -7.18 -46.69 63.95
CA ASP A 200 -6.04 -46.72 64.90
C ASP A 200 -5.13 -47.86 64.38
N ALA A 201 -3.81 -47.80 64.62
CA ALA A 201 -2.83 -48.91 64.59
C ALA A 201 -2.65 -49.74 63.27
N GLN A 202 -1.52 -50.37 62.90
CA GLN A 202 -0.16 -50.62 63.39
C GLN A 202 0.60 -51.19 62.16
N ASP A 203 1.81 -50.70 61.86
CA ASP A 203 3.09 -51.44 61.94
C ASP A 203 3.09 -52.85 61.30
N GLU A 204 3.89 -53.06 60.24
CA GLU A 204 4.95 -54.10 60.22
C GLU A 204 5.69 -54.18 58.85
N SER A 205 7.01 -54.00 58.94
CA SER A 205 8.11 -54.74 58.27
C SER A 205 8.30 -54.74 56.73
N GLU A 206 9.46 -54.17 56.33
CA GLU A 206 10.44 -54.57 55.30
C GLU A 206 10.63 -56.10 55.03
N PRO A 207 11.52 -56.57 54.11
CA PRO A 207 11.85 -56.16 52.74
C PRO A 207 12.12 -57.37 51.76
N MET A 208 12.48 -57.04 50.51
CA MET A 208 13.47 -57.72 49.61
C MET A 208 13.21 -59.11 48.97
N SER A 209 13.41 -59.11 47.63
CA SER A 209 14.01 -60.15 46.77
C SER A 209 13.34 -61.53 46.56
N GLN A 210 12.97 -61.79 45.30
CA GLN A 210 13.65 -62.77 44.44
C GLN A 210 13.38 -62.49 42.96
#